data_AF-N8Y518-F1
#
_entry.id   AF-N8Y518-F1
#
_cell.length_a   1.000
_cell.length_b   1.000
_cell.length_c   1.000
_cell.angle_alpha   90.00
_cell.angle_beta   90.00
_cell.angle_gamma   90.00
#
_symmetry.space_group_name_H-M   'P 1'
#
loop_
_entity.id
_entity.type
_entity.pdbx_description
1 polymer ?
#
loop_
_entity_poly.entity_id
_entity_poly.type
_entity_poly.pdbx_seq_one_letter_code
_entity_poly.pdbx_strand_id
1 'polypeptide(L)' 'MTEQEFLNYSLHVQNRRFYHPNWAYVVFRARFGKWVSKAQKEAAQAQEPVPAYLDWLSEHQEQWSKSQKTA' A
#
# COMPACT_ATOMS: atom_id res chain seq x y z
N MET A 1 7.29 4.94 -9.79
CA MET A 1 7.18 3.77 -8.90
C MET A 1 6.40 2.69 -9.61
N THR A 2 6.99 1.51 -9.73
CA THR A 2 6.39 0.30 -10.32
C THR A 2 5.44 -0.38 -9.32
N GLU A 3 4.63 -1.32 -9.81
CA GLU A 3 3.78 -2.14 -8.94
C GLU A 3 4.58 -2.91 -7.88
N GLN A 4 5.71 -3.48 -8.28
CA GLN A 4 6.56 -4.25 -7.37
C GLN A 4 7.17 -3.37 -6.28
N GLU A 5 7.70 -2.20 -6.65
CA GLU A 5 8.23 -1.23 -5.68
C GLU A 5 7.14 -0.78 -4.70
N PHE A 6 5.95 -0.47 -5.20
CA PHE A 6 4.82 -0.05 -4.38
C PHE A 6 4.43 -1.14 -3.37
N LEU A 7 4.39 -2.40 -3.81
CA LEU A 7 4.12 -3.54 -2.93
C LEU A 7 5.21 -3.70 -1.86
N ASN A 8 6.48 -3.59 -2.25
CA ASN A 8 7.63 -3.68 -1.36
C ASN A 8 7.58 -2.59 -0.26
N TYR A 9 7.23 -1.36 -0.63
CA TYR A 9 7.02 -0.25 0.30
C TYR A 9 5.82 -0.47 1.22
N SER A 10 4.72 -0.99 0.67
CA SER A 10 3.52 -1.32 1.44
C SER A 10 3.82 -2.39 2.50
N LEU A 11 4.59 -3.43 2.16
CA LEU A 11 5.05 -4.45 3.10
C LEU A 11 5.94 -3.86 4.20
N HIS A 12 6.83 -2.92 3.86
CA HIS A 12 7.66 -2.26 4.86
C HIS A 12 6.82 -1.47 5.87
N VAL A 13 5.89 -0.65 5.40
CA VAL A 13 5.01 0.13 6.28
C VAL A 13 4.14 -0.78 7.14
N GLN A 14 3.58 -1.83 6.55
CA GLN A 14 2.82 -2.84 7.26
C GLN A 14 3.62 -3.43 8.43
N ASN A 15 4.84 -3.89 8.17
CA ASN A 15 5.69 -4.52 9.17
C ASN A 15 6.09 -3.53 10.27
N ARG A 16 6.42 -2.28 9.91
CA ARG A 16 6.83 -1.23 10.86
C ARG A 16 5.68 -0.73 11.74
N ARG A 17 4.47 -0.64 11.19
CA ARG A 17 3.28 -0.13 11.88
C ARG A 17 2.40 -1.22 12.50
N PHE A 18 2.83 -2.48 12.38
CA PHE A 18 2.09 -3.66 12.86
C PHE A 18 0.66 -3.72 12.30
N TYR A 19 0.49 -3.35 11.04
CA TYR A 19 -0.81 -3.44 10.38
C TYR A 19 -1.18 -4.88 10.07
N HIS A 20 -2.49 -5.11 9.85
CA HIS A 20 -3.01 -6.43 9.51
C HIS A 20 -2.28 -7.04 8.29
N PRO A 21 -2.01 -8.36 8.24
CA PRO A 21 -1.29 -9.05 7.15
C PRO A 21 -1.83 -8.80 5.73
N ASN A 22 -3.12 -8.47 5.62
CA ASN A 22 -3.74 -8.13 4.33
C ASN A 22 -3.64 -6.66 3.93
N TRP A 23 -3.17 -5.78 4.81
CA TRP A 23 -3.15 -4.33 4.60
C TRP A 23 -2.37 -3.95 3.34
N ALA A 24 -1.15 -4.48 3.16
CA ALA A 24 -0.33 -4.16 1.99
C ALA A 24 -1.02 -4.52 0.66
N TYR A 25 -1.78 -5.61 0.62
CA TYR A 25 -2.53 -6.04 -0.56
C TYR A 25 -3.77 -5.18 -0.82
N VAL A 26 -4.44 -4.71 0.23
CA VAL A 26 -5.58 -3.77 0.11
C VAL A 26 -5.09 -2.42 -0.39
N VAL A 27 -3.99 -1.91 0.15
CA VAL A 27 -3.37 -0.64 -0.28
C VAL A 27 -2.90 -0.73 -1.73
N PHE A 28 -2.29 -1.86 -2.14
CA PHE A 28 -1.95 -2.12 -3.53
C PHE A 28 -3.18 -2.06 -4.44
N ARG A 29 -4.28 -2.72 -4.04
CA ARG A 29 -5.53 -2.70 -4.81
C ARG A 29 -6.11 -1.29 -4.90
N ALA A 30 -6.03 -0.50 -3.84
CA ALA A 30 -6.51 0.88 -3.84
C ALA A 30 -5.74 1.75 -4.86
N ARG A 31 -4.44 1.51 -5.05
CA ARG A 31 -3.61 2.25 -6.01
C ARG A 31 -3.79 1.82 -7.46
N PHE A 32 -3.91 0.51 -7.71
CA PHE A 32 -3.82 -0.07 -9.07
C PHE A 32 -5.13 -0.69 -9.57
N GLY A 33 -6.19 -0.76 -8.75
CA GLY A 33 -7.49 -1.32 -9.12
C GLY A 33 -7.51 -2.85 -9.30
N LYS A 34 -6.37 -3.53 -9.09
CA LYS A 34 -6.21 -4.98 -9.26
C LYS A 34 -5.52 -5.61 -8.05
N TRP A 35 -5.71 -6.92 -7.90
CA TRP A 35 -5.03 -7.69 -6.87
C TRP A 35 -3.60 -8.04 -7.27
N VAL A 36 -2.74 -8.19 -6.26
CA VAL A 36 -1.36 -8.67 -6.43
C VAL A 36 -1.38 -10.11 -6.95
N SER A 37 -0.61 -10.38 -8.00
CA SER A 37 -0.46 -11.73 -8.55
C SER A 37 0.39 -12.62 -7.65
N LYS A 38 0.33 -13.95 -7.86
CA LYS A 38 1.17 -14.89 -7.10
C LYS A 38 2.66 -14.59 -7.27
N ALA A 39 3.11 -14.36 -8.51
CA ALA A 39 4.51 -14.04 -8.81
C ALA A 39 4.97 -12.74 -8.12
N GLN A 40 4.11 -11.72 -8.08
CA GLN A 40 4.42 -10.46 -7.39
C GLN A 40 4.56 -10.66 -5.87
N LYS A 41 3.73 -11.53 -5.26
CA LYS A 41 3.84 -11.87 -3.83
C LYS A 41 5.14 -12.61 -3.52
N GLU A 42 5.53 -13.56 -4.37
CA GLU A 42 6.76 -14.35 -4.21
C GLU A 42 8.01 -13.48 -4.38
N ALA A 43 7.96 -12.48 -5.27
CA ALA A 43 9.03 -11.51 -5.48
C ALA A 43 9.02 -10.33 -4.48
N ALA A 44 8.01 -10.24 -3.60
CA ALA A 44 7.85 -9.09 -2.74
C ALA A 44 8.82 -9.12 -1.55
N GLN A 45 9.53 -8.02 -1.36
CA GLN A 45 10.47 -7.85 -0.24
C GLN A 45 10.25 -6.49 0.39
N ALA A 46 10.12 -6.44 1.71
CA ALA A 46 9.92 -5.19 2.44
C ALA A 46 11.10 -4.24 2.18
N GLN A 47 10.82 -3.09 1.57
CA GLN A 47 11.81 -2.08 1.21
C GLN A 47 11.40 -0.72 1.79
N GLU A 48 12.38 0.07 2.22
CA GLU A 48 12.11 1.41 2.76
C GLU A 48 11.38 2.28 1.73
N PRO A 49 10.22 2.86 2.09
CA PRO A 49 9.42 3.67 1.18
C PRO A 49 10.10 4.99 0.83
N VAL A 50 9.94 5.41 -0.42
CA VAL A 50 10.34 6.76 -0.86
C VAL A 50 9.29 7.80 -0.44
N PRO A 51 9.66 9.10 -0.32
CA PRO A 51 8.72 10.16 0.06
C PRO A 51 7.45 10.18 -0.79
N ALA A 52 7.57 10.02 -2.12
CA ALA A 52 6.43 9.99 -3.03
C ALA A 52 5.38 8.90 -2.72
N TYR A 53 5.81 7.77 -2.13
CA TYR A 53 4.88 6.73 -1.66
C TYR A 53 4.13 7.18 -0.40
N LEU A 54 4.85 7.80 0.55
CA LEU A 54 4.29 8.28 1.81
C LEU A 54 3.32 9.45 1.60
N ASP A 55 3.63 10.34 0.67
CA ASP A 55 2.75 11.44 0.26
C ASP A 55 1.44 10.88 -0.30
N TRP A 56 1.53 9.95 -1.25
CA TRP A 56 0.34 9.28 -1.80
C TRP A 56 -0.47 8.56 -0.71
N LEU A 57 0.19 7.86 0.21
CA LEU A 57 -0.50 7.12 1.27
C LEU A 57 -1.26 8.07 2.21
N SER A 58 -0.65 9.22 2.53
CA SER A 58 -1.26 10.25 3.38
C SER A 58 -2.48 10.88 2.71
N GLU A 59 -2.35 11.26 1.43
CA GLU A 59 -3.46 11.78 0.63
C GLU A 59 -4.60 10.78 0.51
N HIS A 60 -4.28 9.51 0.23
CA HIS A 60 -5.27 8.45 0.11
C HIS A 60 -6.03 8.24 1.42
N GLN A 61 -5.32 8.23 2.55
CA GLN A 61 -5.93 8.11 3.87
C GLN A 61 -6.84 9.31 4.19
N GLU A 62 -6.43 10.52 3.83
CA GLU A 62 -7.25 11.72 4.03
C GLU A 62 -8.53 11.67 3.19
N GLN A 63 -8.43 11.31 1.91
CA GLN A 63 -9.58 11.18 1.01
C GLN A 63 -10.55 10.10 1.49
N TRP A 64 -10.04 8.94 1.90
CA TRP A 64 -10.85 7.87 2.47
C TRP A 64 -11.54 8.32 3.76
N SER A 65 -10.84 9.01 4.64
CA SER A 65 -11.43 9.54 5.87
C SER A 65 -12.54 10.56 5.60
N LYS A 66 -12.40 11.38 4.56
CA LYS A 66 -13.44 12.32 4.12
C LYS A 66 -14.65 11.60 3.53
N SER A 67 -14.45 10.54 2.73
CA SER A 67 -15.56 9.80 2.12
C SER A 67 -16.41 9.04 3.16
N GLN A 68 -15.79 8.58 4.26
CA GLN A 68 -16.52 7.95 5.37
C GLN A 68 -17.36 8.95 6.20
N LYS A 69 -17.03 10.24 6.18
CA LYS A 69 -17.82 11.28 6.89
C LYS A 69 -19.09 11.69 6.15
N THR A 70 -19.21 11.31 4.88
CA THR A 70 -20.35 11.64 4.03
C THR A 70 -21.28 10.44 3.80
N ALA A 71 -21.00 9.31 4.46
CA ALA A 71 -21.74 8.06 4.35
C ALA A 71 -22.66 7.82 5.55
#